data_AF-A0A444GGM2-F1
#
_entry.id   AF-A0A444GGM2-F1
#
_cell.length_a   1.000
_cell.length_b   1.000
_cell.length_c   1.000
_cell.angle_alpha   90.00
_cell.angle_beta   90.00
_cell.angle_gamma   90.00
#
_symmetry.space_group_name_H-M   'P 1'
#
loop_
_entity.id
_entity.type
_entity.pdbx_description
1 polymer ?
#
loop_
_entity_poly.entity_id
_entity_poly.type
_entity_poly.pdbx_seq_one_letter_code
_entity_poly.pdbx_strand_id
1 'polypeptide(L)'
;MVGMIRATNQTSEMVKNIVNEPSSSVLLVQATKIPEENINRMVKELQDRETNRKSFSRRRKFHEEKDIDSINDRNEHFNKKIERAFGKYTLEIKNNLERGTALPD
;
A
#
# COMPACT_ATOMS: atom_id res chain seq x y z
N MET A 1 -34.00 26.86 44.68
CA MET A 1 -32.96 26.41 43.72
C MET A 1 -33.36 25.08 43.04
N VAL A 2 -34.58 24.97 42.50
CA VAL A 2 -35.12 23.68 41.96
C VAL A 2 -35.67 23.81 40.52
N GLY A 3 -35.83 25.03 39.99
CA GLY A 3 -36.36 25.27 38.65
C GLY A 3 -35.37 25.03 37.50
N MET A 4 -34.06 25.21 37.73
CA MET A 4 -33.04 25.05 36.68
C MET A 4 -32.72 23.59 36.34
N ILE A 5 -32.92 22.64 37.28
CA ILE A 5 -32.60 21.21 37.08
C ILE A 5 -33.62 20.52 36.16
N ARG A 6 -34.86 21.03 36.07
CA ARG A 6 -35.90 20.44 35.20
C ARG A 6 -35.69 20.77 33.72
N ALA A 7 -35.16 21.95 33.40
CA ALA A 7 -34.93 22.39 32.02
C ALA A 7 -33.76 21.65 31.35
N THR A 8 -32.70 21.31 32.10
CA THR A 8 -31.54 20.57 31.59
C THR A 8 -31.89 19.13 31.21
N ASN A 9 -32.88 18.53 31.87
CA ASN A 9 -33.30 17.17 31.56
C ASN A 9 -34.07 17.12 30.23
N GLN A 10 -34.99 18.06 29.99
CA GLN A 10 -35.74 18.16 28.72
C GLN A 10 -34.84 18.45 27.52
N THR A 11 -33.87 19.35 27.64
CA THR A 11 -32.92 19.60 26.55
C THR A 11 -32.01 18.41 26.28
N SER A 12 -31.62 17.66 27.31
CA SER A 12 -30.85 16.42 27.12
C SER A 12 -31.65 15.32 26.42
N GLU A 13 -32.97 15.24 26.67
CA GLU A 13 -33.83 14.24 26.02
C GLU A 13 -34.13 14.61 24.56
N MET A 14 -34.30 15.89 24.24
CA MET A 14 -34.45 16.31 22.83
C MET A 14 -33.19 16.01 22.00
N VAL A 15 -32.00 16.23 22.55
CA VAL A 15 -30.72 15.94 21.87
C VAL A 15 -30.54 14.42 21.68
N LYS A 16 -30.97 13.60 22.65
CA LYS A 16 -30.94 12.12 22.53
C LYS A 16 -31.89 11.59 21.46
N ASN A 17 -33.03 12.23 21.25
CA ASN A 17 -34.00 11.81 20.23
C ASN A 17 -33.58 12.20 18.79
N ILE A 18 -32.84 13.31 18.61
CA ILE A 18 -32.32 13.72 17.29
C ILE A 18 -31.24 12.75 16.77
N VAL A 19 -30.48 12.11 17.66
CA VAL A 19 -29.42 11.15 17.30
C VAL A 19 -29.98 9.75 16.98
N ASN A 20 -31.26 9.48 17.30
CA ASN A 20 -31.86 8.15 17.23
C ASN A 20 -32.88 7.93 16.12
N GLU A 21 -33.09 8.90 15.22
CA GLU A 21 -33.88 8.66 14.01
C GLU A 21 -32.96 8.22 12.87
N PRO A 22 -32.91 6.92 12.51
CA PRO A 22 -32.13 6.49 11.36
C PRO A 22 -32.80 7.05 10.11
N SER A 23 -32.12 7.98 9.44
CA SER A 23 -32.45 8.39 8.07
C SER A 23 -32.76 7.14 7.24
N SER A 24 -33.82 7.19 6.42
CA SER A 24 -34.30 6.07 5.58
C SER A 24 -33.18 5.39 4.76
N SER A 25 -32.11 6.12 4.44
CA SER A 25 -30.88 5.60 3.82
C SER A 25 -30.05 4.65 4.70
N VAL A 26 -30.06 4.83 6.01
CA VAL A 26 -29.34 4.01 7.01
C VAL A 26 -30.07 2.70 7.28
N LEU A 27 -31.41 2.70 7.20
CA LEU A 27 -32.22 1.48 7.37
C LEU A 27 -32.02 0.48 6.22
N LEU A 28 -31.81 0.97 4.99
CA LEU A 28 -31.46 0.10 3.85
C LEU A 28 -30.07 -0.56 4.02
N VAL A 29 -29.20 0.06 4.81
CA VAL A 29 -27.85 -0.44 5.14
C VAL A 29 -27.87 -1.40 6.34
N GLN A 30 -28.94 -1.40 7.14
CA GLN A 30 -29.11 -2.31 8.27
C GLN A 30 -29.64 -3.67 7.82
N ALA A 31 -28.69 -4.51 7.40
CA ALA A 31 -28.69 -5.97 7.50
C ALA A 31 -29.85 -6.73 6.81
N THR A 32 -29.76 -6.85 5.49
CA THR A 32 -30.10 -8.16 4.89
C THR A 32 -29.06 -9.17 5.37
N LYS A 33 -29.50 -10.30 5.92
CA LYS A 33 -28.62 -11.39 6.34
C LYS A 33 -27.92 -11.93 5.09
N ILE A 34 -26.68 -11.51 4.85
CA ILE A 34 -25.89 -11.94 3.69
C ILE A 34 -25.69 -13.46 3.83
N PRO A 35 -25.95 -14.26 2.78
CA PRO A 35 -25.73 -15.70 2.85
C PRO A 35 -24.24 -15.98 3.09
N GLU A 36 -23.94 -16.98 3.93
CA GLU A 36 -22.57 -17.33 4.33
C GLU A 36 -21.67 -17.65 3.13
N GLU A 37 -22.23 -18.18 2.05
CA GLU A 37 -21.52 -18.44 0.79
C GLU A 37 -20.89 -17.18 0.17
N ASN A 38 -21.61 -16.06 0.19
CA ASN A 38 -21.10 -14.79 -0.35
C ASN A 38 -19.94 -14.26 0.51
N ILE A 39 -20.01 -14.46 1.83
CA ILE A 39 -18.94 -14.09 2.77
C ILE A 39 -17.71 -14.96 2.51
N ASN A 40 -17.89 -16.28 2.37
CA ASN A 40 -16.81 -17.23 2.09
C ASN A 40 -16.11 -16.93 0.76
N ARG A 41 -16.87 -16.56 -0.29
CA ARG A 41 -16.30 -16.13 -1.58
C ARG A 41 -15.45 -14.87 -1.45
N MET A 42 -15.91 -13.89 -0.69
CA MET A 42 -15.16 -12.65 -0.44
C MET A 42 -13.86 -12.93 0.33
N VAL A 43 -13.91 -13.77 1.37
CA VAL A 43 -12.73 -14.15 2.15
C VAL A 43 -11.69 -14.85 1.25
N LYS A 44 -12.13 -15.77 0.41
CA LYS A 44 -11.26 -16.46 -0.56
C LYS A 44 -10.60 -15.47 -1.52
N GLU A 45 -11.37 -14.54 -2.09
CA GLU A 45 -10.83 -13.52 -2.99
C GLU A 45 -9.77 -12.63 -2.31
N LEU A 46 -9.99 -12.24 -1.05
CA LEU A 46 -9.02 -11.45 -0.30
C LEU A 46 -7.72 -12.22 -0.07
N GLN A 47 -7.81 -13.51 0.24
CA GLN A 47 -6.64 -14.39 0.38
C GLN A 47 -5.88 -14.50 -0.95
N ASP A 48 -6.58 -14.70 -2.06
CA ASP A 48 -5.98 -14.79 -3.39
C ASP A 48 -5.30 -13.47 -3.80
N ARG A 49 -5.90 -12.31 -3.49
CA ARG A 49 -5.28 -11.00 -3.71
C ARG A 49 -4.02 -10.82 -2.85
N GLU A 50 -4.04 -11.31 -1.61
CA GLU A 50 -2.88 -11.21 -0.72
C GLU A 50 -1.70 -12.05 -1.22
N THR A 51 -1.96 -13.29 -1.66
CA THR A 51 -0.92 -14.18 -2.21
C THR A 51 -0.35 -13.61 -3.51
N ASN A 52 -1.20 -13.09 -4.40
CA ASN A 52 -0.78 -12.41 -5.62
C ASN A 52 0.06 -11.16 -5.33
N ARG A 53 -0.33 -10.35 -4.34
CA ARG A 53 0.45 -9.17 -3.91
C ARG A 53 1.83 -9.56 -3.39
N LYS A 54 1.93 -10.62 -2.60
CA LYS A 54 3.22 -11.13 -2.07
C LYS A 54 4.14 -11.62 -3.19
N SER A 55 3.59 -12.23 -4.23
CA SER A 55 4.37 -12.80 -5.35
C SER A 55 4.67 -11.81 -6.49
N PHE A 56 4.09 -10.60 -6.46
CA PHE A 56 4.27 -9.59 -7.50
C PHE A 56 5.72 -9.09 -7.58
N SER A 57 6.38 -8.89 -6.43
CA SER A 57 7.81 -8.55 -6.39
C SER A 57 8.64 -9.82 -6.22
N ARG A 58 9.13 -10.36 -7.34
CA ARG A 58 9.98 -11.56 -7.32
C ARG A 58 11.45 -11.18 -7.16
N ARG A 59 12.16 -11.90 -6.30
CA ARG A 59 13.62 -11.78 -6.20
C ARG A 59 14.23 -12.27 -7.52
N ARG A 60 15.09 -11.46 -8.13
CA ARG A 60 15.86 -11.86 -9.33
C ARG A 60 16.93 -12.88 -8.91
N LYS A 61 17.21 -13.87 -9.76
CA LYS A 61 18.29 -14.85 -9.53
C LYS A 61 19.62 -14.11 -9.36
N PHE A 62 20.37 -14.44 -8.32
CA PHE A 62 21.72 -13.94 -8.13
C PHE A 62 22.66 -14.71 -9.06
N HIS A 63 23.55 -14.01 -9.73
CA HIS A 63 24.56 -14.58 -10.61
C HIS A 63 25.93 -14.35 -9.98
N GLU A 64 26.59 -15.41 -9.52
CA GLU A 64 27.88 -15.34 -8.81
C GLU A 64 29.05 -14.88 -9.72
N GLU A 65 28.89 -15.03 -11.03
CA GLU A 65 29.87 -14.60 -12.04
C GLU A 65 29.86 -13.08 -12.28
N LYS A 66 28.88 -12.35 -11.73
CA LYS A 66 28.79 -10.91 -11.96
C LYS A 66 29.76 -10.16 -11.04
N ASP A 67 30.52 -9.22 -11.62
CA ASP A 67 31.35 -8.29 -10.85
C ASP A 67 30.54 -7.53 -9.79
N ILE A 68 31.11 -7.45 -8.59
CA ILE A 68 30.48 -6.83 -7.43
C ILE A 68 30.88 -5.35 -7.39
N ASP A 69 29.92 -4.49 -7.75
CA ASP A 69 30.06 -3.03 -7.76
C ASP A 69 29.67 -2.36 -6.42
N SER A 70 29.38 -3.15 -5.39
CA SER A 70 28.77 -2.69 -4.15
C SER A 70 29.36 -3.34 -2.90
N ILE A 71 29.45 -2.55 -1.84
CA ILE A 71 30.00 -2.97 -0.54
C ILE A 71 28.90 -3.54 0.37
N ASN A 72 27.63 -3.13 0.17
CA ASN A 72 26.49 -3.55 1.00
C ASN A 72 25.20 -3.66 0.17
N ASP A 73 24.19 -4.35 0.72
CA ASP A 73 22.91 -4.60 0.03
C ASP A 73 22.14 -3.31 -0.32
N ARG A 74 22.20 -2.29 0.55
CA ARG A 74 21.53 -1.00 0.28
C ARG A 74 22.19 -0.27 -0.89
N ASN A 75 23.51 -0.34 -0.99
CA ASN A 75 24.30 0.20 -2.08
C ASN A 75 24.01 -0.57 -3.37
N GLU A 76 23.94 -1.91 -3.34
CA GLU A 76 23.56 -2.72 -4.49
C GLU A 76 22.17 -2.33 -5.03
N HIS A 77 21.20 -2.13 -4.14
CA HIS A 77 19.87 -1.66 -4.51
C HIS A 77 19.88 -0.25 -5.12
N PHE A 78 20.72 0.64 -4.60
CA PHE A 78 20.90 2.00 -5.12
C PHE A 78 21.60 2.00 -6.48
N ASN A 79 22.70 1.27 -6.65
CA ASN A 79 23.38 1.05 -7.94
C ASN A 79 22.40 0.49 -8.99
N LYS A 80 21.59 -0.51 -8.63
CA LYS A 80 20.51 -1.02 -9.50
C LYS A 80 19.47 0.04 -9.86
N LYS A 81 19.22 1.04 -9.00
CA LYS A 81 18.30 2.15 -9.29
C LYS A 81 18.92 3.14 -10.27
N ILE A 82 20.18 3.53 -10.05
CA ILE A 82 20.95 4.39 -10.95
C ILE A 82 21.07 3.74 -12.32
N GLU A 83 21.35 2.44 -12.38
CA GLU A 83 21.46 1.71 -13.64
C GLU A 83 20.16 1.74 -14.45
N ARG A 84 19.01 1.59 -13.81
CA ARG A 84 17.71 1.65 -14.50
C ARG A 84 17.41 3.06 -15.04
N ALA A 85 17.82 4.09 -14.31
CA ALA A 85 17.53 5.47 -14.68
C ALA A 85 18.51 6.02 -15.73
N PHE A 86 19.79 5.71 -15.58
CA PHE A 86 20.88 6.34 -16.30
C PHE A 86 21.69 5.39 -17.18
N GLY A 87 21.55 4.07 -17.03
CA GLY A 87 22.36 3.07 -17.74
C GLY A 87 22.29 3.21 -19.27
N LYS A 88 21.15 3.67 -19.81
CA LYS A 88 21.00 3.98 -21.25
C LYS A 88 21.93 5.09 -21.71
N TYR A 89 22.20 6.09 -20.86
CA TYR A 89 22.96 7.28 -21.20
C TYR A 89 24.45 7.16 -20.83
N THR A 90 24.79 6.28 -19.89
CA THR A 90 26.16 6.11 -19.38
C THR A 90 26.93 4.97 -20.06
N LEU A 91 26.44 4.44 -21.18
CA LEU A 91 27.05 3.30 -21.87
C LEU A 91 28.48 3.59 -22.34
N GLU A 92 28.71 4.76 -22.93
CA GLU A 92 30.04 5.20 -23.38
C GLU A 92 31.01 5.36 -22.22
N ILE A 93 30.55 5.99 -21.13
CA ILE A 93 31.35 6.18 -19.92
C ILE A 93 31.77 4.83 -19.33
N LYS A 94 30.85 3.86 -19.26
CA LYS A 94 31.18 2.50 -18.80
C LYS A 94 32.23 1.84 -19.69
N ASN A 95 32.03 1.86 -21.00
CA ASN A 95 32.99 1.28 -21.94
C ASN A 95 34.37 1.93 -21.83
N ASN A 96 34.43 3.23 -21.58
CA ASN A 96 35.69 3.94 -21.39
C ASN A 96 36.38 3.54 -20.08
N LEU A 97 35.63 3.30 -18.99
CA LEU A 97 36.18 2.80 -17.73
C LEU A 97 36.79 1.40 -17.91
N GLU A 98 36.08 0.49 -18.61
CA GLU A 98 36.60 -0.85 -18.92
C GLU A 98 37.83 -0.82 -19.84
N ARG A 99 37.94 0.21 -20.68
CA ARG A 99 39.09 0.42 -21.59
C ARG A 99 40.24 1.22 -20.98
N GLY A 100 40.15 1.65 -19.72
CA GLY A 100 41.20 2.43 -19.07
C GLY A 100 41.27 3.90 -19.51
N THR A 101 40.11 4.52 -19.74
CA THR A 101 39.92 5.97 -20.02
C THR A 101 40.42 6.49 -21.37
N ALA A 102 40.73 5.60 -22.32
CA ALA A 102 41.05 6.00 -23.68
C ALA A 102 39.82 6.62 -24.37
N LEU A 103 39.97 7.83 -24.91
CA LEU A 103 39.01 8.44 -25.82
C LEU A 103 39.13 7.74 -27.19
N PRO A 104 38.03 7.60 -27.96
CA PRO A 104 38.12 7.13 -29.33
C PRO A 104 38.93 8.14 -30.16
N ASP A 105 39.86 7.62 -30.97
CA ASP A 105 40.60 8.41 -31.97
C ASP A 105 39.67 9.04 -33.02
#